data_AF-A0A2H5UZ16-F1
#
_entry.id   AF-A0A2H5UZ16-F1
#
_cell.length_a   1.000
_cell.length_b   1.000
_cell.length_c   1.000
_cell.angle_alpha   90.00
_cell.angle_beta   90.00
_cell.angle_gamma   90.00
#
_symmetry.space_group_name_H-M   'P 1'
#
loop_
_entity.id
_entity.type
_entity.pdbx_description
1 polymer ?
#
loop_
_entity_poly.entity_id
_entity_poly.type
_entity_poly.pdbx_seq_one_letter_code
_entity_poly.pdbx_strand_id
1 'polypeptide(L)'
;MSERRERYYSVGFFGRGTYLTLGVLLTVIGLAVYAWLQQLSTGLGVTGLNRPAVWGIYMANFVFFISISMSGTFISAVMRLLNLEWGKPITRIAEVVTVGSLVMAALNILFDVGQLFRALVYIPLYGRIQSPVGWDVIVLLFYLLTSLGYLHISLIPDAAVLSERSTKFSWFYRLLRYDWTGSEQQSHLLESGLKILAVVTIPIAVMMHTVTGWIFGGMKAVPTWNDALFGPYFIIGALLSGLSLIIITAAVIRTRYKLHEIISEKAFINLGKILVVFLLGYLYFFLAETFTVRYGAAAEDFHVSEFLWTGPYSPFTWYILASLVVPGIVLLIPSLRNYRTVVAMAGIVLPAMWVKRVLIVLPGLLNQVRLPTVQTAAASYVPTYVELLLTAGSFAGLALVLLLFTKLFPTFPVWEIFGHTKTREEPTSRISLRSVFTGWMSGISVSSAYLFAWAVSTLALGEKAATAYSVKLMPTSIQVFVTPGLFTSSMINLLSVVVLAGVLAILFVRKG
;
A
#
# COMPACT_ATOMS: atom_id res chain seq x y z
N MET A 1 4.13 31.34 19.34
CA MET A 1 3.63 30.54 18.20
C MET A 1 2.91 31.53 17.28
N SER A 2 3.22 31.62 15.97
CA SER A 2 2.52 32.61 15.13
C SER A 2 1.05 32.20 14.94
N GLU A 3 0.11 33.15 15.00
CA GLU A 3 -1.35 32.92 14.86
C GLU A 3 -1.71 32.09 13.61
N ARG A 4 -0.92 32.22 12.54
CA ARG A 4 -1.05 31.42 11.31
C ARG A 4 -0.88 29.91 11.53
N ARG A 5 0.01 29.47 12.43
CA ARG A 5 0.25 28.03 12.70
C ARG A 5 -0.89 27.40 13.49
N GLU A 6 -1.46 28.14 14.44
CA GLU A 6 -2.52 27.61 15.31
C GLU A 6 -3.78 27.20 14.55
N ARG A 7 -4.07 27.92 13.46
CA ARG A 7 -5.18 27.65 12.55
C ARG A 7 -5.11 26.24 11.93
N TYR A 8 -3.91 25.72 11.66
CA TYR A 8 -3.76 24.45 10.93
C TYR A 8 -3.85 23.21 11.83
N TYR A 9 -3.84 23.41 13.15
CA TYR A 9 -4.07 22.37 14.15
C TYR A 9 -5.53 22.33 14.64
N SER A 10 -6.47 22.97 13.92
CA SER A 10 -7.90 22.88 14.21
C SER A 10 -8.45 21.51 13.73
N VAL A 11 -8.15 20.46 14.49
CA VAL A 11 -8.63 19.09 14.27
C VAL A 11 -9.93 18.83 15.05
N GLY A 12 -10.65 17.74 14.75
CA GLY A 12 -11.83 17.34 15.51
C GLY A 12 -13.14 18.07 15.18
N PHE A 13 -13.20 18.92 14.16
CA PHE A 13 -14.46 19.53 13.71
C PHE A 13 -15.24 18.61 12.76
N PHE A 14 -16.38 18.11 13.24
CA PHE A 14 -17.34 17.34 12.47
C PHE A 14 -18.52 18.24 12.06
N GLY A 15 -18.45 18.82 10.88
CA GLY A 15 -19.62 19.50 10.28
C GLY A 15 -20.66 18.48 9.77
N ARG A 16 -21.88 18.95 9.47
CA ARG A 16 -22.97 18.11 8.92
C ARG A 16 -22.53 17.27 7.71
N GLY A 17 -21.78 17.86 6.78
CA GLY A 17 -21.23 17.14 5.63
C GLY A 17 -20.26 16.01 6.01
N THR A 18 -19.46 16.18 7.08
CA THR A 18 -18.58 15.11 7.57
C THR A 18 -19.40 13.94 8.10
N TYR A 19 -20.44 14.20 8.91
CA TYR A 19 -21.31 13.16 9.44
C TYR A 19 -22.05 12.41 8.33
N LEU A 20 -22.51 13.12 7.30
CA LEU A 20 -23.12 12.49 6.12
C LEU A 20 -22.13 11.57 5.40
N THR A 21 -20.92 12.05 5.09
CA THR A 21 -19.88 11.22 4.47
C THR A 21 -19.54 10.01 5.34
N LEU A 22 -19.40 10.21 6.66
CA LEU A 22 -19.12 9.13 7.60
C LEU A 22 -20.25 8.08 7.60
N GLY A 23 -21.51 8.52 7.64
CA GLY A 23 -22.67 7.64 7.58
C GLY A 23 -22.68 6.80 6.30
N VAL A 24 -22.49 7.43 5.14
CA VAL A 24 -22.42 6.71 3.85
C VAL A 24 -21.29 5.68 3.83
N LEU A 25 -20.08 6.07 4.26
CA LEU A 25 -18.93 5.17 4.29
C LEU A 25 -19.16 3.98 5.24
N LEU A 26 -19.69 4.24 6.44
CA LEU A 26 -19.99 3.17 7.41
C LEU A 26 -21.11 2.25 6.93
N THR A 27 -22.11 2.75 6.21
CA THR A 27 -23.15 1.92 5.59
C THR A 27 -22.53 0.99 4.54
N VAL A 28 -21.69 1.49 3.64
CA VAL A 28 -21.04 0.66 2.61
C VAL A 28 -20.13 -0.39 3.25
N ILE A 29 -19.35 -0.01 4.27
CA ILE A 29 -18.50 -0.94 5.02
C ILE A 29 -19.35 -1.98 5.77
N GLY A 30 -20.48 -1.58 6.37
CA GLY A 30 -21.41 -2.49 7.04
C GLY A 30 -21.98 -3.54 6.09
N LEU A 31 -22.36 -3.15 4.88
CA LEU A 31 -22.80 -4.07 3.82
C LEU A 31 -21.67 -5.01 3.36
N ALA A 32 -20.44 -4.51 3.25
CA ALA A 32 -19.28 -5.32 2.93
C ALA A 32 -18.98 -6.35 4.03
N VAL A 33 -19.04 -5.95 5.31
CA VAL A 33 -18.87 -6.86 6.45
C VAL A 33 -19.95 -7.93 6.45
N TYR A 34 -21.21 -7.55 6.19
CA TYR A 34 -22.31 -8.52 6.04
C TYR A 34 -22.03 -9.54 4.94
N ALA A 35 -21.62 -9.07 3.75
CA ALA A 35 -21.26 -9.94 2.63
C ALA A 35 -20.07 -10.86 2.97
N TRP A 36 -19.07 -10.37 3.69
CA TRP A 36 -17.93 -11.16 4.12
C TRP A 36 -18.32 -12.23 5.14
N LEU A 37 -19.17 -11.89 6.11
CA LEU A 37 -19.68 -12.86 7.09
C LEU A 37 -20.50 -13.97 6.41
N GLN A 38 -21.31 -13.60 5.41
CA GLN A 38 -21.98 -14.58 4.56
C GLN A 38 -20.96 -15.51 3.89
N GLN A 39 -19.96 -14.95 3.19
CA GLN A 39 -18.91 -15.72 2.54
C GLN A 39 -18.13 -16.63 3.50
N LEU A 40 -17.83 -16.17 4.71
CA LEU A 40 -17.15 -16.98 5.74
C LEU A 40 -18.02 -18.16 6.20
N SER A 41 -19.34 -17.99 6.24
CA SER A 41 -20.28 -19.04 6.65
C SER A 41 -20.58 -20.07 5.55
N THR A 42 -20.74 -19.62 4.30
CA THR A 42 -21.13 -20.46 3.16
C THR A 42 -19.95 -20.93 2.31
N GLY A 43 -18.76 -20.36 2.53
CA GLY A 43 -17.57 -20.57 1.71
C GLY A 43 -17.56 -19.74 0.44
N LEU A 44 -16.49 -19.90 -0.37
CA LEU A 44 -16.27 -19.15 -1.62
C LEU A 44 -17.30 -19.43 -2.72
N GLY A 45 -18.21 -20.40 -2.55
CA GLY A 45 -19.25 -20.71 -3.53
C GLY A 45 -20.27 -19.59 -3.76
N VAL A 46 -20.32 -18.56 -2.89
CA VAL A 46 -21.13 -17.35 -3.11
C VAL A 46 -20.45 -16.32 -4.02
N THR A 47 -19.20 -16.57 -4.40
CA THR A 47 -18.45 -15.74 -5.35
C THR A 47 -18.68 -16.22 -6.78
N GLY A 48 -18.28 -15.42 -7.76
CA GLY A 48 -18.23 -15.78 -9.17
C GLY A 48 -17.00 -16.60 -9.53
N LEU A 49 -16.10 -16.86 -8.56
CA LEU A 49 -14.90 -17.68 -8.76
C LEU A 49 -15.31 -19.09 -9.17
N ASN A 50 -14.64 -19.62 -10.19
CA ASN A 50 -14.93 -20.93 -10.73
C ASN A 50 -13.67 -21.57 -11.30
N ARG A 51 -13.84 -22.71 -11.98
CA ARG A 51 -12.77 -23.29 -12.81
C ARG A 51 -13.14 -22.95 -14.26
N PRO A 52 -12.37 -22.10 -14.95
CA PRO A 52 -10.94 -21.85 -14.73
C PRO A 52 -10.58 -20.56 -13.95
N ALA A 53 -11.54 -19.67 -13.66
CA ALA A 53 -11.32 -18.39 -12.97
C ALA A 53 -11.15 -18.53 -11.45
N VAL A 54 -10.02 -19.10 -11.04
CA VAL A 54 -9.68 -19.32 -9.61
C VAL A 54 -9.35 -18.04 -8.86
N TRP A 55 -8.98 -16.98 -9.59
CA TRP A 55 -8.82 -15.62 -9.10
C TRP A 55 -9.70 -14.68 -9.90
N GLY A 56 -10.24 -13.68 -9.21
CA GLY A 56 -11.14 -12.69 -9.78
C GLY A 56 -10.84 -11.29 -9.28
N ILE A 57 -11.90 -10.54 -8.98
CA ILE A 57 -11.80 -9.13 -8.60
C ILE A 57 -11.06 -8.91 -7.28
N TYR A 58 -11.05 -9.88 -6.36
CA TYR A 58 -10.26 -9.80 -5.12
C TYR A 58 -8.77 -9.68 -5.41
N MET A 59 -8.25 -10.51 -6.31
CA MET A 59 -6.85 -10.44 -6.73
C MET A 59 -6.55 -9.12 -7.46
N ALA A 60 -7.46 -8.67 -8.34
CA ALA A 60 -7.31 -7.38 -9.01
C ALA A 60 -7.27 -6.19 -8.02
N ASN A 61 -8.16 -6.20 -7.02
CA ASN A 61 -8.20 -5.19 -5.95
C ASN A 61 -6.94 -5.23 -5.09
N PHE A 62 -6.48 -6.42 -4.69
CA PHE A 62 -5.24 -6.59 -3.96
C PHE A 62 -4.07 -5.94 -4.70
N VAL A 63 -3.87 -6.30 -5.97
CA VAL A 63 -2.79 -5.73 -6.81
C VAL A 63 -2.96 -4.22 -6.95
N PHE A 64 -4.19 -3.73 -7.07
CA PHE A 64 -4.48 -2.29 -7.19
C PHE A 64 -4.16 -1.51 -5.90
N PHE A 65 -4.54 -2.02 -4.73
CA PHE A 65 -4.25 -1.36 -3.46
C PHE A 65 -2.76 -1.43 -3.10
N ILE A 66 -2.06 -2.51 -3.45
CA ILE A 66 -0.60 -2.56 -3.41
C ILE A 66 -0.01 -1.50 -4.34
N SER A 67 -0.53 -1.39 -5.57
CA SER A 67 -0.11 -0.38 -6.56
C SER A 67 -0.21 1.05 -6.03
N ILE A 68 -1.31 1.37 -5.37
CA ILE A 68 -1.48 2.68 -4.73
C ILE A 68 -0.43 2.94 -3.64
N SER A 69 -0.10 1.91 -2.85
CA SER A 69 0.77 2.08 -1.68
C SER A 69 2.17 2.56 -2.02
N MET A 70 2.75 2.02 -3.10
CA MET A 70 4.11 2.33 -3.53
C MET A 70 4.29 3.80 -3.87
N SER A 71 3.36 4.39 -4.63
CA SER A 71 3.49 5.79 -5.00
C SER A 71 3.44 6.69 -3.77
N GLY A 72 2.62 6.37 -2.77
CA GLY A 72 2.57 7.15 -1.53
C GLY A 72 3.92 7.20 -0.81
N THR A 73 4.57 6.05 -0.62
CA THR A 73 5.89 5.96 0.01
C THR A 73 6.94 6.59 -0.88
N PHE A 74 6.98 6.23 -2.16
CA PHE A 74 7.99 6.68 -3.10
C PHE A 74 7.96 8.20 -3.25
N ILE A 75 6.78 8.78 -3.44
CA ILE A 75 6.63 10.24 -3.55
C ILE A 75 7.03 10.90 -2.23
N SER A 76 6.53 10.44 -1.07
CA SER A 76 6.92 11.06 0.21
C SER A 76 8.43 10.99 0.44
N ALA A 77 9.03 9.82 0.24
CA ALA A 77 10.45 9.59 0.42
C ALA A 77 11.31 10.43 -0.53
N VAL A 78 10.99 10.45 -1.84
CA VAL A 78 11.73 11.26 -2.83
C VAL A 78 11.60 12.74 -2.54
N MET A 79 10.41 13.25 -2.20
CA MET A 79 10.23 14.66 -1.84
C MET A 79 11.07 15.05 -0.63
N ARG A 80 11.15 14.17 0.38
CA ARG A 80 11.92 14.38 1.60
C ARG A 80 13.44 14.28 1.35
N LEU A 81 13.89 13.31 0.56
CA LEU A 81 15.31 13.09 0.26
C LEU A 81 15.89 14.18 -0.65
N LEU A 82 15.11 14.65 -1.63
CA LEU A 82 15.49 15.73 -2.54
C LEU A 82 15.17 17.13 -1.96
N ASN A 83 14.65 17.20 -0.74
CA ASN A 83 14.26 18.43 -0.05
C ASN A 83 13.38 19.35 -0.93
N LEU A 84 12.36 18.77 -1.56
CA LEU A 84 11.48 19.50 -2.48
C LEU A 84 10.42 20.29 -1.70
N GLU A 85 10.65 21.60 -1.54
CA GLU A 85 9.77 22.52 -0.80
C GLU A 85 8.30 22.48 -1.26
N TRP A 86 8.07 22.37 -2.57
CA TRP A 86 6.71 22.30 -3.13
C TRP A 86 5.99 20.97 -2.79
N GLY A 87 6.74 19.93 -2.44
CA GLY A 87 6.24 18.58 -2.16
C GLY A 87 5.90 18.35 -0.69
N LYS A 88 6.43 19.16 0.23
CA LYS A 88 6.18 19.03 1.69
C LYS A 88 4.69 18.93 2.07
N PRO A 89 3.76 19.71 1.47
CA PRO A 89 2.34 19.56 1.79
C PRO A 89 1.72 18.21 1.37
N ILE A 90 2.35 17.51 0.42
CA ILE A 90 1.84 16.28 -0.19
C ILE A 90 2.34 15.04 0.56
N THR A 91 3.50 15.11 1.22
CA THR A 91 4.15 13.96 1.89
C THR A 91 3.21 13.27 2.86
N ARG A 92 2.51 14.03 3.72
CA ARG A 92 1.55 13.46 4.68
C ARG A 92 0.40 12.71 4.00
N ILE A 93 -0.17 13.30 2.95
CA ILE A 93 -1.27 12.68 2.20
C ILE A 93 -0.78 11.35 1.61
N ALA A 94 0.41 11.38 1.03
CA ALA A 94 1.05 10.21 0.42
C ALA A 94 1.30 9.09 1.45
N GLU A 95 1.82 9.42 2.64
CA GLU A 95 2.07 8.47 3.73
C GLU A 95 0.77 7.79 4.23
N VAL A 96 -0.31 8.55 4.40
CA VAL A 96 -1.60 8.02 4.87
C VAL A 96 -2.26 7.16 3.79
N VAL A 97 -2.18 7.58 2.53
CA VAL A 97 -2.64 6.78 1.39
C VAL A 97 -1.92 5.43 1.36
N THR A 98 -0.59 5.40 1.56
CA THR A 98 0.18 4.16 1.64
C THR A 98 -0.34 3.22 2.70
N VAL A 99 -0.42 3.68 3.95
CA VAL A 99 -0.82 2.82 5.06
C VAL A 99 -2.26 2.32 4.86
N GLY A 100 -3.17 3.21 4.49
CA GLY A 100 -4.57 2.86 4.23
C GLY A 100 -4.70 1.81 3.11
N SER A 101 -3.95 1.98 2.01
CA SER A 101 -4.04 1.04 0.89
C SER A 101 -3.37 -0.29 1.19
N LEU A 102 -2.28 -0.34 1.97
CA LEU A 102 -1.68 -1.61 2.41
C LEU A 102 -2.64 -2.43 3.28
N VAL A 103 -3.42 -1.78 4.15
CA VAL A 103 -4.46 -2.47 4.93
C VAL A 103 -5.56 -3.02 4.01
N MET A 104 -6.02 -2.23 3.04
CA MET A 104 -7.04 -2.69 2.09
C MET A 104 -6.52 -3.82 1.18
N ALA A 105 -5.25 -3.78 0.79
CA ALA A 105 -4.60 -4.86 0.07
C ALA A 105 -4.60 -6.16 0.88
N ALA A 106 -4.13 -6.11 2.13
CA ALA A 106 -4.14 -7.27 3.02
C ALA A 106 -5.55 -7.85 3.17
N LEU A 107 -6.57 -7.01 3.38
CA LEU A 107 -7.96 -7.45 3.48
C LEU A 107 -8.43 -8.19 2.21
N ASN A 108 -8.08 -7.73 1.01
CA ASN A 108 -8.48 -8.41 -0.23
C ASN A 108 -7.84 -9.80 -0.40
N ILE A 109 -6.61 -10.02 0.11
CA ILE A 109 -6.06 -11.38 0.22
C ILE A 109 -6.91 -12.22 1.17
N LEU A 110 -7.26 -11.68 2.34
CA LEU A 110 -8.05 -12.42 3.33
C LEU A 110 -9.46 -12.75 2.83
N PHE A 111 -10.05 -11.92 1.95
CA PHE A 111 -11.32 -12.21 1.29
C PHE A 111 -11.22 -13.37 0.30
N ASP A 112 -10.07 -13.53 -0.38
CA ASP A 112 -9.87 -14.58 -1.38
C ASP A 112 -9.55 -15.96 -0.76
N VAL A 113 -9.12 -15.99 0.49
CA VAL A 113 -8.73 -17.23 1.17
C VAL A 113 -9.94 -18.01 1.70
N GLY A 114 -10.19 -19.19 1.13
CA GLY A 114 -11.35 -20.02 1.48
C GLY A 114 -11.36 -20.59 2.91
N GLN A 115 -10.20 -20.81 3.53
CA GLN A 115 -10.08 -21.24 4.94
C GLN A 115 -9.27 -20.23 5.74
N LEU A 116 -9.82 -19.02 5.92
CA LEU A 116 -9.14 -17.86 6.51
C LEU A 116 -8.40 -18.18 7.82
N PHE A 117 -9.09 -18.72 8.83
CA PHE A 117 -8.48 -19.00 10.14
C PHE A 117 -7.34 -20.03 10.06
N ARG A 118 -7.48 -21.03 9.18
CA ARG A 118 -6.41 -22.00 8.94
C ARG A 118 -5.24 -21.33 8.25
N ALA A 119 -5.47 -20.49 7.24
CA ALA A 119 -4.40 -19.80 6.54
C ALA A 119 -3.62 -18.86 7.47
N LEU A 120 -4.30 -18.10 8.33
CA LEU A 120 -3.66 -17.18 9.30
C LEU A 120 -2.73 -17.91 10.29
N VAL A 121 -2.99 -19.19 10.58
CA VAL A 121 -2.17 -20.00 11.48
C VAL A 121 -1.10 -20.79 10.72
N TYR A 122 -1.49 -21.48 9.65
CA TYR A 122 -0.62 -22.43 8.95
C TYR A 122 0.33 -21.76 7.95
N ILE A 123 -0.01 -20.62 7.35
CA ILE A 123 0.93 -19.93 6.46
C ILE A 123 2.14 -19.44 7.26
N PRO A 124 1.98 -18.77 8.43
CA PRO A 124 3.12 -18.47 9.29
C PRO A 124 3.86 -19.69 9.81
N LEU A 125 3.18 -20.77 10.22
CA LEU A 125 3.84 -21.94 10.82
C LEU A 125 4.52 -22.87 9.80
N TYR A 126 3.93 -23.05 8.63
CA TYR A 126 4.25 -24.14 7.70
C TYR A 126 4.28 -23.69 6.23
N GLY A 127 4.30 -22.38 5.98
CA GLY A 127 4.37 -21.82 4.64
C GLY A 127 5.60 -22.30 3.86
N ARG A 128 5.39 -22.73 2.62
CA ARG A 128 6.47 -23.13 1.72
C ARG A 128 7.09 -21.90 1.09
N ILE A 129 8.40 -21.76 1.21
CA ILE A 129 9.07 -20.56 0.74
C ILE A 129 9.26 -20.51 -0.77
N GLN A 130 9.15 -21.64 -1.47
CA GLN A 130 9.19 -21.66 -2.93
C GLN A 130 7.95 -21.02 -3.55
N SER A 131 6.91 -20.74 -2.75
CA SER A 131 5.71 -20.06 -3.21
C SER A 131 5.92 -18.55 -3.25
N PRO A 132 5.78 -17.89 -4.43
CA PRO A 132 5.80 -16.43 -4.51
C PRO A 132 4.73 -15.75 -3.64
N VAL A 133 3.61 -16.44 -3.36
CA VAL A 133 2.57 -15.95 -2.44
C VAL A 133 3.11 -15.84 -1.00
N GLY A 134 4.02 -16.74 -0.60
CA GLY A 134 4.68 -16.66 0.71
C GLY A 134 5.62 -15.45 0.81
N TRP A 135 6.34 -15.14 -0.27
CA TRP A 135 7.16 -13.92 -0.35
C TRP A 135 6.31 -12.67 -0.24
N ASP A 136 5.17 -12.66 -0.91
CA ASP A 136 4.26 -11.52 -0.91
C ASP A 136 3.75 -11.20 0.50
N VAL A 137 3.29 -12.21 1.26
CA VAL A 137 2.87 -12.03 2.67
C VAL A 137 4.00 -11.43 3.52
N ILE A 138 5.22 -11.95 3.37
CA ILE A 138 6.40 -11.50 4.11
C ILE A 138 6.72 -10.03 3.80
N VAL A 139 6.83 -9.69 2.52
CA VAL A 139 7.19 -8.34 2.07
C VAL A 139 6.06 -7.36 2.39
N LEU A 140 4.80 -7.76 2.25
CA LEU A 140 3.63 -6.95 2.59
C LEU A 140 3.65 -6.52 4.06
N LEU A 141 3.90 -7.46 4.98
CA LEU A 141 3.97 -7.18 6.41
C LEU A 141 5.12 -6.23 6.74
N PHE A 142 6.29 -6.51 6.17
CA PHE A 142 7.47 -5.68 6.36
C PHE A 142 7.26 -4.25 5.83
N TYR A 143 6.62 -4.14 4.66
CA TYR A 143 6.31 -2.87 4.03
C TYR A 143 5.26 -2.08 4.82
N LEU A 144 4.19 -2.75 5.28
CA LEU A 144 3.17 -2.14 6.13
C LEU A 144 3.77 -1.58 7.41
N LEU A 145 4.66 -2.33 8.07
CA LEU A 145 5.20 -1.90 9.35
C LEU A 145 6.25 -0.81 9.20
N THR A 146 7.10 -0.89 8.19
CA THR A 146 8.01 0.21 7.88
C THR A 146 7.24 1.49 7.54
N SER A 147 6.16 1.39 6.77
CA SER A 147 5.29 2.53 6.42
C SER A 147 4.53 3.09 7.62
N LEU A 148 4.05 2.23 8.52
CA LEU A 148 3.45 2.63 9.79
C LEU A 148 4.46 3.35 10.67
N GLY A 149 5.69 2.85 10.79
CA GLY A 149 6.77 3.52 11.53
C GLY A 149 7.14 4.86 10.93
N TYR A 150 7.21 4.95 9.61
CA TYR A 150 7.46 6.20 8.89
C TYR A 150 6.38 7.26 9.14
N LEU A 151 5.11 6.89 8.99
CA LEU A 151 3.97 7.77 9.29
C LEU A 151 3.93 8.13 10.79
N HIS A 152 4.21 7.17 11.67
CA HIS A 152 4.19 7.38 13.10
C HIS A 152 5.25 8.39 13.55
N ILE A 153 6.52 8.21 13.16
CA ILE A 153 7.61 9.11 13.54
C ILE A 153 7.36 10.53 13.02
N SER A 154 6.87 10.65 11.79
CA SER A 154 6.57 11.96 11.22
C SER A 154 5.40 12.67 11.90
N LEU A 155 4.51 11.95 12.60
CA LEU A 155 3.39 12.53 13.37
C LEU A 155 3.78 13.00 14.78
N ILE A 156 4.92 12.58 15.33
CA ILE A 156 5.30 12.88 16.72
C ILE A 156 5.28 14.40 17.03
N PRO A 157 5.86 15.30 16.20
CA PRO A 157 5.84 16.73 16.50
C PRO A 157 4.43 17.31 16.45
N ASP A 158 3.60 16.86 15.49
CA ASP A 158 2.21 17.30 15.37
C ASP A 158 1.38 16.82 16.57
N ALA A 159 1.59 15.57 17.01
CA ALA A 159 0.95 14.99 18.20
C ALA A 159 1.36 15.73 19.47
N ALA A 160 2.63 16.14 19.60
CA ALA A 160 3.09 16.92 20.74
C ALA A 160 2.31 18.24 20.87
N VAL A 161 2.14 18.99 19.77
CA VAL A 161 1.35 20.24 19.78
C VAL A 161 -0.13 19.96 20.09
N LEU A 162 -0.72 18.90 19.53
CA LEU A 162 -2.11 18.53 19.78
C LEU A 162 -2.37 18.05 21.22
N SER A 163 -1.37 17.47 21.87
CA SER A 163 -1.47 16.94 23.23
C SER A 163 -1.61 18.03 24.32
N GLU A 164 -1.14 19.24 24.03
CA GLU A 164 -1.26 20.42 24.90
C GLU A 164 -2.58 21.17 24.68
N ARG A 165 -3.33 20.81 23.64
CA ARG A 165 -4.64 21.39 23.37
C ARG A 165 -5.71 20.68 24.19
N SER A 166 -6.68 21.44 24.70
CA SER A 166 -7.86 20.96 25.41
C SER A 166 -8.89 20.30 24.49
N THR A 167 -8.46 19.30 23.73
CA THR A 167 -9.32 18.48 22.86
C THR A 167 -9.75 17.19 23.56
N LYS A 168 -10.85 16.56 23.09
CA LYS A 168 -11.32 15.25 23.59
C LYS A 168 -10.30 14.11 23.40
N PHE A 169 -9.35 14.28 22.49
CA PHE A 169 -8.33 13.29 22.14
C PHE A 169 -6.93 13.62 22.69
N SER A 170 -6.82 14.60 23.61
CA SER A 170 -5.53 15.00 24.21
C SER A 170 -4.77 13.81 24.81
N TRP A 171 -5.46 12.89 25.48
CA TRP A 171 -4.87 11.67 26.04
C TRP A 171 -4.21 10.78 24.97
N PHE A 172 -4.82 10.67 23.78
CA PHE A 172 -4.30 9.86 22.67
C PHE A 172 -3.04 10.51 22.08
N TYR A 173 -3.04 11.83 21.92
CA TYR A 173 -1.85 12.55 21.48
C TYR A 173 -0.72 12.51 22.52
N ARG A 174 -1.03 12.50 23.82
CA ARG A 174 -0.04 12.30 24.90
C ARG A 174 0.63 10.94 24.82
N LEU A 175 -0.09 9.89 24.40
CA LEU A 175 0.49 8.58 24.14
C LEU A 175 1.46 8.59 22.95
N LEU A 176 1.13 9.35 21.89
CA LEU A 176 1.94 9.42 20.66
C LEU A 176 3.11 10.41 20.73
N ARG A 177 3.09 11.38 21.65
CA ARG A 177 4.15 12.40 21.76
C ARG A 177 5.43 11.89 22.42
N TYR A 178 5.38 10.81 23.20
CA TYR A 178 6.50 10.30 23.99
C TYR A 178 7.18 11.39 24.85
N ASP A 179 8.51 11.41 24.92
CA ASP A 179 9.32 12.44 25.60
C ASP A 179 9.61 13.67 24.71
N TRP A 180 8.86 13.87 23.61
CA TRP A 180 9.14 14.97 22.69
C TRP A 180 9.00 16.32 23.39
N THR A 181 10.08 17.11 23.37
CA THR A 181 10.13 18.48 23.87
C THR A 181 10.37 19.51 22.76
N GLY A 182 10.73 19.06 21.56
CA GLY A 182 11.17 19.93 20.48
C GLY A 182 12.60 20.47 20.67
N SER A 183 13.43 19.79 21.45
CA SER A 183 14.86 20.09 21.54
C SER A 183 15.56 19.91 20.18
N GLU A 184 16.68 20.62 19.96
CA GLU A 184 17.45 20.50 18.71
C GLU A 184 17.96 19.06 18.49
N GLN A 185 18.39 18.39 19.57
CA GLN A 185 18.84 16.99 19.50
C GLN A 185 17.71 16.04 19.06
N GLN A 186 16.50 16.18 19.60
CA GLN A 186 15.35 15.36 19.20
C GLN A 186 14.89 15.68 17.77
N SER A 187 14.95 16.97 17.38
CA SER A 187 14.63 17.40 16.02
C SER A 187 15.58 16.79 15.00
N HIS A 188 16.89 16.84 15.28
CA HIS A 188 17.91 16.21 14.45
C HIS A 188 17.76 14.69 14.38
N LEU A 189 17.44 14.03 15.51
CA LEU A 189 17.18 12.59 15.56
C LEU A 189 15.98 12.20 14.69
N LEU A 190 14.87 12.94 14.81
CA LEU A 190 13.65 12.70 14.04
C LEU A 190 13.89 12.88 12.54
N GLU A 191 14.55 13.97 12.13
CA GLU A 191 14.86 14.22 10.72
C GLU A 191 15.81 13.16 10.15
N SER A 192 16.84 12.78 10.92
CA SER A 192 17.76 11.70 10.54
C SER A 192 17.02 10.37 10.40
N GLY A 193 16.13 10.06 11.34
CA GLY A 193 15.34 8.84 11.31
C GLY A 193 14.40 8.79 10.11
N LEU A 194 13.72 9.89 9.79
CA LEU A 194 12.86 9.97 8.60
C LEU A 194 13.66 9.86 7.29
N LYS A 195 14.89 10.40 7.23
CA LYS A 195 15.78 10.20 6.07
C LYS A 195 16.18 8.74 5.92
N ILE A 196 16.60 8.07 7.00
CA ILE A 196 16.98 6.65 6.99
C ILE A 196 15.79 5.79 6.53
N LEU A 197 14.62 5.99 7.14
CA LEU A 197 13.43 5.23 6.77
C LEU A 197 13.00 5.54 5.32
N ALA A 198 13.14 6.77 4.83
CA ALA A 198 12.87 7.09 3.43
C ALA A 198 13.78 6.28 2.48
N VAL A 199 15.08 6.20 2.79
CA VAL A 199 16.04 5.38 2.02
C VAL A 199 15.70 3.90 2.07
N VAL A 200 15.31 3.38 3.23
CA VAL A 200 14.98 1.96 3.43
C VAL A 200 13.65 1.58 2.76
N THR A 201 12.65 2.44 2.81
CA THR A 201 11.31 2.09 2.32
C THR A 201 11.21 2.09 0.79
N ILE A 202 12.05 2.85 0.07
CA ILE A 202 12.05 2.85 -1.40
C ILE A 202 12.37 1.45 -1.97
N PRO A 203 13.49 0.78 -1.62
CA PRO A 203 13.77 -0.59 -2.05
C PRO A 203 12.68 -1.58 -1.63
N ILE A 204 12.12 -1.45 -0.43
CA ILE A 204 11.04 -2.32 0.05
C ILE A 204 9.80 -2.19 -0.85
N ALA A 205 9.40 -0.96 -1.19
CA ALA A 205 8.27 -0.71 -2.07
C ALA A 205 8.51 -1.28 -3.47
N VAL A 206 9.72 -1.11 -4.03
CA VAL A 206 10.12 -1.72 -5.31
C VAL A 206 10.07 -3.24 -5.25
N MET A 207 10.57 -3.83 -4.15
CA MET A 207 10.59 -5.27 -3.91
C MET A 207 9.16 -5.83 -3.81
N MET A 208 8.26 -5.17 -3.07
CA MET A 208 6.85 -5.55 -2.97
C MET A 208 6.23 -5.71 -4.35
N HIS A 209 6.40 -4.70 -5.22
CA HIS A 209 5.84 -4.72 -6.56
C HIS A 209 6.46 -5.74 -7.50
N THR A 210 7.76 -5.97 -7.35
CA THR A 210 8.47 -6.99 -8.11
C THR A 210 7.96 -8.38 -7.75
N VAL A 211 7.83 -8.67 -6.45
CA VAL A 211 7.32 -9.95 -5.94
C VAL A 211 5.87 -10.17 -6.37
N THR A 212 5.00 -9.17 -6.24
CA THR A 212 3.62 -9.27 -6.73
C THR A 212 3.57 -9.50 -8.24
N GLY A 213 4.45 -8.84 -9.02
CA GLY A 213 4.59 -9.10 -10.45
C GLY A 213 5.01 -10.54 -10.75
N TRP A 214 5.95 -11.11 -9.98
CA TRP A 214 6.40 -12.50 -10.12
C TRP A 214 5.37 -13.55 -9.72
N ILE A 215 4.35 -13.21 -8.91
CA ILE A 215 3.21 -14.11 -8.69
C ILE A 215 2.57 -14.48 -10.04
N PHE A 216 2.47 -13.50 -10.95
CA PHE A 216 2.00 -13.74 -12.32
C PHE A 216 3.16 -14.25 -13.19
N GLY A 217 4.26 -13.48 -13.24
CA GLY A 217 5.48 -13.71 -14.03
C GLY A 217 6.04 -15.12 -14.01
N GLY A 218 5.97 -15.81 -12.86
CA GLY A 218 6.51 -17.15 -12.69
C GLY A 218 5.57 -18.29 -13.09
N MET A 219 4.30 -18.01 -13.39
CA MET A 219 3.29 -19.03 -13.66
C MET A 219 3.21 -19.38 -15.15
N LYS A 220 4.10 -20.29 -15.58
CA LYS A 220 4.13 -20.84 -16.95
C LYS A 220 2.82 -21.45 -17.44
N ALA A 221 1.98 -21.93 -16.54
CA ALA A 221 0.73 -22.61 -16.87
C ALA A 221 -0.43 -21.67 -17.22
N VAL A 222 -0.22 -20.35 -17.18
CA VAL A 222 -1.24 -19.35 -17.57
C VAL A 222 -0.67 -18.55 -18.74
N PRO A 223 -1.28 -18.63 -19.94
CA PRO A 223 -0.83 -17.86 -21.09
C PRO A 223 -0.80 -16.36 -20.77
N THR A 224 0.16 -15.64 -21.33
CA THR A 224 0.52 -14.23 -21.10
C THR A 224 1.06 -13.89 -19.71
N TRP A 225 1.03 -14.81 -18.73
CA TRP A 225 1.59 -14.54 -17.39
C TRP A 225 3.08 -14.82 -17.30
N ASN A 226 3.62 -15.72 -18.11
CA ASN A 226 5.05 -16.02 -18.10
C ASN A 226 5.86 -14.99 -18.88
N ASP A 227 6.04 -13.81 -18.30
CA ASP A 227 6.81 -12.71 -18.87
C ASP A 227 7.80 -12.11 -17.84
N ALA A 228 9.05 -11.94 -18.26
CA ALA A 228 10.08 -11.29 -17.45
C ALA A 228 9.79 -9.80 -17.18
N LEU A 229 8.98 -9.15 -18.04
CA LEU A 229 8.59 -7.75 -17.91
C LEU A 229 7.67 -7.47 -16.71
N PHE A 230 7.01 -8.49 -16.14
CA PHE A 230 6.02 -8.29 -15.08
C PHE A 230 6.53 -7.51 -13.87
N GLY A 231 7.77 -7.74 -13.43
CA GLY A 231 8.36 -7.01 -12.31
C GLY A 231 8.45 -5.49 -12.57
N PRO A 232 9.24 -5.04 -13.56
CA PRO A 232 9.31 -3.63 -13.97
C PRO A 232 7.96 -3.04 -14.36
N TYR A 233 7.10 -3.81 -15.03
CA TYR A 233 5.79 -3.35 -15.48
C TYR A 233 4.82 -3.08 -14.32
N PHE A 234 4.89 -3.89 -13.25
CA PHE A 234 4.11 -3.66 -12.04
C PHE A 234 4.58 -2.40 -11.30
N ILE A 235 5.89 -2.16 -11.22
CA ILE A 235 6.47 -0.97 -10.59
C ILE A 235 5.97 0.32 -11.26
N ILE A 236 6.08 0.42 -12.60
CA ILE A 236 5.68 1.65 -13.29
C ILE A 236 4.16 1.87 -13.22
N GLY A 237 3.37 0.79 -13.28
CA GLY A 237 1.92 0.87 -13.10
C GLY A 237 1.49 1.25 -11.68
N ALA A 238 2.28 0.86 -10.68
CA ALA A 238 2.08 1.25 -9.28
C ALA A 238 2.30 2.74 -9.08
N LEU A 239 3.42 3.27 -9.60
CA LEU A 239 3.71 4.69 -9.57
C LEU A 239 2.61 5.52 -10.25
N LEU A 240 2.13 5.07 -11.42
CA LEU A 240 1.07 5.73 -12.19
C LEU A 240 -0.28 5.80 -11.45
N SER A 241 -0.76 4.65 -10.95
CA SER A 241 -2.04 4.56 -10.23
C SER A 241 -2.00 5.28 -8.88
N GLY A 242 -0.96 5.07 -8.08
CA GLY A 242 -0.85 5.73 -6.79
C GLY A 242 -0.66 7.24 -6.90
N LEU A 243 0.10 7.74 -7.89
CA LEU A 243 0.27 9.19 -8.09
C LEU A 243 -1.04 9.84 -8.51
N SER A 244 -1.82 9.16 -9.34
CA SER A 244 -3.15 9.62 -9.74
C SER A 244 -4.07 9.76 -8.52
N LEU A 245 -4.06 8.79 -7.60
CA LEU A 245 -4.84 8.88 -6.36
C LEU A 245 -4.34 10.01 -5.43
N ILE A 246 -3.03 10.20 -5.31
CA ILE A 246 -2.45 11.29 -4.50
C ILE A 246 -2.89 12.65 -5.03
N ILE A 247 -2.85 12.85 -6.36
CA ILE A 247 -3.31 14.09 -7.01
C ILE A 247 -4.79 14.34 -6.69
N ILE A 248 -5.65 13.34 -6.86
CA ILE A 248 -7.10 13.47 -6.59
C ILE A 248 -7.33 13.76 -5.10
N THR A 249 -6.67 13.03 -4.21
CA THR A 249 -6.81 13.20 -2.76
C THR A 249 -6.34 14.57 -2.31
N ALA A 250 -5.20 15.05 -2.83
CA ALA A 250 -4.69 16.40 -2.56
C ALA A 250 -5.65 17.47 -3.07
N ALA A 251 -6.28 17.28 -4.23
CA ALA A 251 -7.28 18.21 -4.76
C ALA A 251 -8.54 18.28 -3.89
N VAL A 252 -9.03 17.13 -3.41
CA VAL A 252 -10.17 17.05 -2.49
C VAL A 252 -9.84 17.74 -1.17
N ILE A 253 -8.70 17.44 -0.57
CA ILE A 253 -8.26 18.04 0.70
C ILE A 253 -8.08 19.56 0.55
N ARG A 254 -7.39 20.00 -0.53
CA ARG A 254 -7.17 21.42 -0.82
C ARG A 254 -8.48 22.20 -0.89
N THR A 255 -9.46 21.67 -1.60
CA THR A 255 -10.76 22.33 -1.80
C THR A 255 -11.58 22.30 -0.51
N ARG A 256 -11.68 21.13 0.14
CA ARG A 256 -12.52 20.93 1.33
C ARG A 256 -12.07 21.76 2.52
N TYR A 257 -10.75 21.87 2.72
CA TYR A 257 -10.13 22.56 3.85
C TYR A 257 -9.59 23.95 3.49
N LYS A 258 -9.88 24.45 2.28
CA LYS A 258 -9.46 25.77 1.78
C LYS A 258 -7.94 26.00 1.88
N LEU A 259 -7.14 24.97 1.62
CA LEU A 259 -5.66 25.00 1.76
C LEU A 259 -4.95 25.52 0.49
N HIS A 260 -5.50 26.53 -0.16
CA HIS A 260 -5.01 27.01 -1.46
C HIS A 260 -3.63 27.68 -1.35
N GLU A 261 -3.33 28.26 -0.18
CA GLU A 261 -2.04 28.88 0.14
C GLU A 261 -0.94 27.84 0.45
N ILE A 262 -1.33 26.65 0.94
CA ILE A 262 -0.40 25.59 1.34
C ILE A 262 -0.15 24.63 0.19
N ILE A 263 -1.22 24.10 -0.41
CA ILE A 263 -1.16 23.22 -1.57
C ILE A 263 -1.33 24.08 -2.83
N SER A 264 -0.22 24.64 -3.28
CA SER A 264 -0.17 25.56 -4.42
C SER A 264 -0.52 24.87 -5.75
N GLU A 265 -0.97 25.65 -6.74
CA GLU A 265 -1.17 25.15 -8.11
C GLU A 265 0.15 24.64 -8.73
N LYS A 266 1.28 25.27 -8.39
CA LYS A 266 2.61 24.82 -8.79
C LYS A 266 2.89 23.37 -8.36
N ALA A 267 2.42 22.96 -7.18
CA ALA A 267 2.55 21.58 -6.73
C ALA A 267 1.81 20.61 -7.67
N PHE A 268 0.59 20.95 -8.10
CA PHE A 268 -0.16 20.12 -9.06
C PHE A 268 0.50 20.10 -10.44
N ILE A 269 1.01 21.22 -10.93
CA ILE A 269 1.73 21.26 -12.21
C ILE A 269 2.97 20.35 -12.15
N ASN A 270 3.71 20.36 -11.04
CA ASN A 270 4.86 19.49 -10.85
C ASN A 270 4.45 18.01 -10.72
N LEU A 271 3.39 17.69 -9.98
CA LEU A 271 2.83 16.34 -9.94
C LEU A 271 2.39 15.88 -11.33
N GLY A 272 1.81 16.76 -12.16
CA GLY A 272 1.45 16.49 -13.54
C GLY A 272 2.65 16.17 -14.44
N LYS A 273 3.80 16.82 -14.20
CA LYS A 273 5.08 16.47 -14.88
C LYS A 273 5.56 15.07 -14.49
N ILE A 274 5.44 14.69 -13.23
CA ILE A 274 5.81 13.34 -12.78
C ILE A 274 4.82 12.32 -13.37
N LEU A 275 3.53 12.65 -13.37
CA LEU A 275 2.47 11.79 -13.90
C LEU A 275 2.69 11.47 -15.38
N VAL A 276 3.04 12.47 -16.20
CA VAL A 276 3.28 12.23 -17.63
C VAL A 276 4.52 11.35 -17.87
N VAL A 277 5.56 11.46 -17.05
CA VAL A 277 6.74 10.60 -17.14
C VAL A 277 6.38 9.14 -16.85
N PHE A 278 5.63 8.88 -15.77
CA PHE A 278 5.19 7.52 -15.45
C PHE A 278 4.22 6.96 -16.49
N LEU A 279 3.35 7.81 -17.01
CA LEU A 279 2.41 7.44 -18.06
C LEU A 279 3.14 7.03 -19.34
N LEU A 280 4.14 7.79 -19.80
CA LEU A 280 4.92 7.44 -20.99
C LEU A 280 5.72 6.14 -20.78
N GLY A 281 6.32 5.97 -19.60
CA GLY A 281 6.98 4.71 -19.24
C GLY A 281 6.01 3.53 -19.26
N TYR A 282 4.82 3.69 -18.70
CA TYR A 282 3.80 2.64 -18.71
C TYR A 282 3.30 2.34 -20.12
N LEU A 283 3.08 3.36 -20.95
CA LEU A 283 2.66 3.22 -22.34
C LEU A 283 3.72 2.44 -23.14
N TYR A 284 5.01 2.71 -22.92
CA TYR A 284 6.09 1.92 -23.53
C TYR A 284 5.97 0.44 -23.17
N PHE A 285 5.84 0.10 -21.88
CA PHE A 285 5.71 -1.30 -21.47
C PHE A 285 4.43 -1.95 -21.98
N PHE A 286 3.31 -1.22 -22.01
CA PHE A 286 2.04 -1.71 -22.57
C PHE A 286 2.16 -2.04 -24.06
N LEU A 287 2.86 -1.19 -24.83
CA LEU A 287 3.13 -1.43 -26.24
C LEU A 287 4.14 -2.55 -26.44
N ALA A 288 5.18 -2.63 -25.59
CA ALA A 288 6.19 -3.69 -25.64
C ALA A 288 5.55 -5.06 -25.36
N GLU A 289 4.75 -5.20 -24.30
CA GLU A 289 3.96 -6.40 -23.97
C GLU A 289 3.09 -6.81 -25.17
N THR A 290 2.36 -5.85 -25.74
CA THR A 290 1.50 -6.12 -26.90
C THR A 290 2.29 -6.57 -28.12
N PHE A 291 3.42 -5.91 -28.40
CA PHE A 291 4.26 -6.23 -29.55
C PHE A 291 4.90 -7.61 -29.41
N THR A 292 5.51 -7.93 -28.28
CA THR A 292 6.20 -9.21 -28.07
C THR A 292 5.23 -10.38 -28.12
N VAL A 293 4.05 -10.24 -27.51
CA VAL A 293 3.00 -11.27 -27.56
C VAL A 293 2.52 -11.51 -29.00
N ARG A 294 2.32 -10.45 -29.79
CA ARG A 294 1.78 -10.60 -31.15
C ARG A 294 2.82 -10.95 -32.21
N TYR A 295 4.09 -10.63 -31.97
CA TYR A 295 5.17 -10.86 -32.92
C TYR A 295 5.77 -12.26 -32.80
N GLY A 296 5.99 -12.76 -31.58
CA GLY A 296 6.82 -13.96 -31.38
C GLY A 296 6.36 -14.92 -30.29
N ALA A 297 5.19 -14.73 -29.68
CA ALA A 297 4.72 -15.63 -28.64
C ALA A 297 4.06 -16.91 -29.18
N ALA A 298 3.88 -17.88 -28.29
CA ALA A 298 3.19 -19.13 -28.60
C ALA A 298 1.73 -18.85 -29.03
N ALA A 299 1.12 -19.77 -29.78
CA ALA A 299 -0.26 -19.64 -30.24
C ALA A 299 -1.26 -19.37 -29.11
N GLU A 300 -1.01 -19.93 -27.91
CA GLU A 300 -1.86 -19.71 -26.73
C GLU A 300 -1.81 -18.27 -26.22
N ASP A 301 -0.63 -17.64 -26.21
CA ASP A 301 -0.46 -16.24 -25.80
C ASP A 301 -1.07 -15.30 -26.85
N PHE A 302 -0.94 -15.65 -28.14
CA PHE A 302 -1.56 -14.93 -29.24
C PHE A 302 -3.09 -14.93 -29.14
N HIS A 303 -3.71 -16.08 -28.84
CA HIS A 303 -5.17 -16.17 -28.65
C HIS A 303 -5.67 -15.32 -27.48
N VAL A 304 -4.94 -15.26 -26.37
CA VAL A 304 -5.28 -14.34 -25.26
C VAL A 304 -5.14 -12.89 -25.70
N SER A 305 -4.14 -12.57 -26.52
CA SER A 305 -4.00 -11.23 -27.12
C SER A 305 -5.17 -10.86 -28.03
N GLU A 306 -5.66 -11.78 -28.87
CA GLU A 306 -6.86 -11.55 -29.68
C GLU A 306 -8.10 -11.32 -28.80
N PHE A 307 -8.26 -12.11 -27.74
CA PHE A 307 -9.34 -11.95 -26.78
C PHE A 307 -9.33 -10.56 -26.12
N LEU A 308 -8.14 -10.01 -25.87
CA LEU A 308 -7.93 -8.66 -25.33
C LEU A 308 -8.15 -7.55 -26.35
N TRP A 309 -7.80 -7.72 -27.63
CA TRP A 309 -7.80 -6.63 -28.62
C TRP A 309 -9.02 -6.60 -29.54
N THR A 310 -9.57 -7.76 -29.90
CA THR A 310 -10.71 -7.91 -30.81
C THR A 310 -11.87 -8.69 -30.18
N GLY A 311 -11.63 -9.41 -29.08
CA GLY A 311 -12.63 -10.17 -28.37
C GLY A 311 -13.50 -9.36 -27.39
N PRO A 312 -14.26 -10.05 -26.51
CA PRO A 312 -15.16 -9.45 -25.52
C PRO A 312 -14.51 -8.44 -24.55
N TYR A 313 -13.20 -8.56 -24.28
CA TYR A 313 -12.48 -7.63 -23.41
C TYR A 313 -11.88 -6.42 -24.15
N SER A 314 -12.03 -6.35 -25.48
CA SER A 314 -11.53 -5.23 -26.30
C SER A 314 -11.97 -3.84 -25.84
N PRO A 315 -13.22 -3.59 -25.40
CA PRO A 315 -13.59 -2.26 -24.93
C PRO A 315 -12.73 -1.78 -23.76
N PHE A 316 -12.34 -2.68 -22.86
CA PHE A 316 -11.47 -2.37 -21.72
C PHE A 316 -10.03 -2.08 -22.16
N THR A 317 -9.51 -2.84 -23.12
CA THR A 317 -8.16 -2.60 -23.68
C THR A 317 -8.08 -1.25 -24.38
N TRP A 318 -9.07 -0.92 -25.21
CA TRP A 318 -9.15 0.39 -25.88
C TRP A 318 -9.34 1.53 -24.88
N TYR A 319 -10.15 1.33 -23.84
CA TYR A 319 -10.31 2.28 -22.75
C TYR A 319 -8.99 2.55 -22.02
N ILE A 320 -8.20 1.52 -21.71
CA ILE A 320 -6.88 1.67 -21.10
C ILE A 320 -5.95 2.45 -22.03
N LEU A 321 -5.88 2.08 -23.31
CA LEU A 321 -5.02 2.77 -24.27
C LEU A 321 -5.40 4.25 -24.40
N ALA A 322 -6.69 4.57 -24.52
CA ALA A 322 -7.17 5.96 -24.56
C ALA A 322 -6.82 6.72 -23.27
N SER A 323 -6.94 6.06 -22.11
CA SER A 323 -6.61 6.62 -20.80
C SER A 323 -5.10 6.79 -20.55
N LEU A 324 -4.25 6.18 -21.39
CA LEU A 324 -2.83 6.46 -21.43
C LEU A 324 -2.55 7.58 -22.45
N VAL A 325 -3.04 7.46 -23.68
CA VAL A 325 -2.71 8.40 -24.76
C VAL A 325 -3.25 9.81 -24.51
N VAL A 326 -4.54 9.95 -24.14
CA VAL A 326 -5.17 11.27 -23.98
C VAL A 326 -4.52 12.06 -22.83
N PRO A 327 -4.41 11.50 -21.60
CA PRO A 327 -3.66 12.18 -20.53
C PRO A 327 -2.19 12.42 -20.88
N GLY A 328 -1.55 11.51 -21.61
CA GLY A 328 -0.18 11.70 -22.09
C GLY A 328 -0.02 12.96 -22.94
N ILE A 329 -0.85 13.11 -23.97
CA ILE A 329 -0.83 14.27 -24.88
C ILE A 329 -1.16 15.56 -24.12
N VAL A 330 -2.25 15.57 -23.35
CA VAL A 330 -2.71 16.75 -22.62
C VAL A 330 -1.64 17.22 -21.63
N LEU A 331 -1.03 16.31 -20.87
CA LEU A 331 -0.02 16.65 -19.87
C LEU A 331 1.35 16.95 -20.47
N LEU A 332 1.67 16.50 -21.69
CA LEU A 332 2.90 16.88 -22.39
C LEU A 332 2.89 18.34 -22.80
N ILE A 333 1.74 18.86 -23.24
CA ILE A 333 1.59 20.23 -23.71
C ILE A 333 1.64 21.21 -22.52
N PRO A 334 2.69 22.06 -22.39
CA PRO A 334 2.86 22.90 -21.20
C PRO A 334 1.73 23.90 -20.97
N SER A 335 1.11 24.42 -22.04
CA SER A 335 0.00 25.38 -21.97
C SER A 335 -1.30 24.77 -21.44
N LEU A 336 -1.48 23.45 -21.58
CA LEU A 336 -2.65 22.75 -21.06
C LEU A 336 -2.47 22.29 -19.61
N ARG A 337 -1.25 22.32 -19.06
CA ARG A 337 -0.94 21.78 -17.72
C ARG A 337 -1.23 22.81 -16.63
N ASN A 338 -2.41 22.72 -16.03
CA ASN A 338 -2.84 23.53 -14.88
C ASN A 338 -3.49 22.64 -13.81
N TYR A 339 -3.89 23.22 -12.68
CA TYR A 339 -4.51 22.47 -11.58
C TYR A 339 -5.68 21.58 -12.03
N ARG A 340 -6.62 22.13 -12.81
CA ARG A 340 -7.86 21.44 -13.18
C ARG A 340 -7.58 20.31 -14.15
N THR A 341 -6.73 20.55 -15.15
CA THR A 341 -6.39 19.53 -16.15
C THR A 341 -5.60 18.39 -15.54
N VAL A 342 -4.64 18.65 -14.65
CA VAL A 342 -3.90 17.59 -13.95
C VAL A 342 -4.82 16.69 -13.14
N VAL A 343 -5.78 17.28 -12.40
CA VAL A 343 -6.76 16.51 -11.62
C VAL A 343 -7.69 15.70 -12.52
N ALA A 344 -8.18 16.29 -13.62
CA ALA A 344 -9.03 15.59 -14.57
C ALA A 344 -8.30 14.40 -15.22
N MET A 345 -7.05 14.61 -15.64
CA MET A 345 -6.22 13.56 -16.25
C MET A 345 -5.92 12.42 -15.26
N ALA A 346 -5.60 12.73 -14.01
CA ALA A 346 -5.47 11.72 -12.96
C ALA A 346 -6.78 10.94 -12.73
N GLY A 347 -7.94 11.61 -12.83
CA GLY A 347 -9.26 11.00 -12.73
C GLY A 347 -9.60 10.03 -13.87
N ILE A 348 -9.01 10.21 -15.06
CA ILE A 348 -9.13 9.28 -16.19
C ILE A 348 -8.18 8.09 -16.02
N VAL A 349 -6.93 8.35 -15.62
CA VAL A 349 -5.90 7.31 -15.47
C VAL A 349 -6.25 6.31 -14.36
N LEU A 350 -6.71 6.79 -13.20
CA LEU A 350 -6.88 5.94 -12.02
C LEU A 350 -7.85 4.75 -12.23
N PRO A 351 -9.08 4.93 -12.76
CA PRO A 351 -9.98 3.81 -13.00
C PRO A 351 -9.47 2.89 -14.12
N ALA A 352 -8.80 3.42 -15.14
CA ALA A 352 -8.19 2.61 -16.19
C ALA A 352 -7.11 1.67 -15.64
N MET A 353 -6.30 2.14 -14.68
CA MET A 353 -5.31 1.30 -14.02
C MET A 353 -5.94 0.20 -13.15
N TRP A 354 -7.11 0.44 -12.56
CA TRP A 354 -7.88 -0.61 -11.88
C TRP A 354 -8.38 -1.66 -12.87
N VAL A 355 -8.97 -1.23 -13.99
CA VAL A 355 -9.41 -2.13 -15.07
C VAL A 355 -8.24 -2.96 -15.62
N LYS A 356 -7.05 -2.37 -15.77
CA LYS A 356 -5.85 -3.13 -16.19
C LYS A 356 -5.46 -4.22 -15.19
N ARG A 357 -5.72 -4.07 -13.88
CA ARG A 357 -5.50 -5.16 -12.91
C ARG A 357 -6.47 -6.31 -13.15
N VAL A 358 -7.73 -6.01 -13.47
CA VAL A 358 -8.71 -7.02 -13.87
C VAL A 358 -8.27 -7.75 -15.15
N LEU A 359 -7.77 -7.02 -16.15
CA LEU A 359 -7.28 -7.61 -17.42
C LEU A 359 -5.97 -8.38 -17.30
N ILE A 360 -5.16 -8.16 -16.26
CA ILE A 360 -4.00 -9.04 -16.01
C ILE A 360 -4.48 -10.37 -15.43
N VAL A 361 -5.49 -10.36 -14.56
CA VAL A 361 -5.96 -11.57 -13.85
C VAL A 361 -6.85 -12.46 -14.73
N LEU A 362 -7.92 -11.92 -15.31
CA LEU A 362 -8.99 -12.76 -15.88
C LEU A 362 -8.68 -13.38 -17.25
N PRO A 363 -8.24 -12.63 -18.27
CA PRO A 363 -8.12 -13.13 -19.65
C PRO A 363 -7.21 -14.35 -19.78
N GLY A 364 -6.05 -14.35 -19.10
CA GLY A 364 -5.15 -15.51 -19.08
C GLY A 364 -5.78 -16.74 -18.41
N LEU A 365 -6.59 -16.54 -17.36
CA LEU A 365 -7.27 -17.63 -16.65
C LEU A 365 -8.47 -18.19 -17.42
N LEU A 366 -9.21 -17.33 -18.15
CA LEU A 366 -10.40 -17.71 -18.92
C LEU A 366 -10.08 -18.38 -20.26
N ASN A 367 -8.80 -18.52 -20.61
CA ASN A 367 -8.40 -19.21 -21.83
C ASN A 367 -8.75 -20.71 -21.77
N GLN A 368 -9.54 -21.15 -22.74
CA GLN A 368 -10.06 -22.52 -22.85
C GLN A 368 -8.95 -23.57 -23.08
N VAL A 369 -7.79 -23.16 -23.63
CA VAL A 369 -6.67 -24.08 -23.92
C VAL A 369 -6.03 -24.63 -22.63
N ARG A 370 -6.11 -23.89 -21.52
CA ARG A 370 -5.48 -24.24 -20.24
C ARG A 370 -6.08 -25.50 -19.59
N LEU A 371 -7.37 -25.77 -19.80
CA LEU A 371 -8.09 -26.86 -19.15
C LEU A 371 -8.94 -27.65 -20.17
N PRO A 372 -8.31 -28.54 -20.96
CA PRO A 372 -9.01 -29.34 -21.98
C PRO A 372 -10.14 -30.20 -21.42
N THR A 373 -10.10 -30.53 -20.12
CA THR A 373 -11.12 -31.33 -19.43
C THR A 373 -12.36 -30.53 -19.00
N VAL A 374 -12.36 -29.20 -19.14
CA VAL A 374 -13.44 -28.28 -18.70
C VAL A 374 -14.18 -27.66 -19.91
N GLN A 375 -13.98 -28.22 -21.11
CA GLN A 375 -14.48 -27.70 -22.41
C GLN A 375 -16.00 -27.52 -22.54
N THR A 376 -16.81 -28.01 -21.60
CA THR A 376 -18.29 -27.99 -21.72
C THR A 376 -18.96 -26.77 -21.11
N ALA A 377 -18.23 -25.91 -20.40
CA ALA A 377 -18.77 -24.65 -19.86
C ALA A 377 -18.07 -23.47 -20.52
N ALA A 378 -18.83 -22.52 -21.07
CA ALA A 378 -18.28 -21.23 -21.49
C ALA A 378 -17.60 -20.58 -20.28
N ALA A 379 -16.25 -20.62 -20.25
CA ALA A 379 -15.45 -20.07 -19.17
C ALA A 379 -15.71 -18.56 -19.09
N SER A 380 -16.59 -18.18 -18.15
CA SER A 380 -16.96 -16.80 -17.89
C SER A 380 -16.86 -16.54 -16.40
N TYR A 381 -16.44 -15.33 -16.05
CA TYR A 381 -16.39 -14.85 -14.69
C TYR A 381 -17.20 -13.57 -14.62
N VAL A 382 -18.19 -13.56 -13.73
CA VAL A 382 -18.99 -12.38 -13.42
C VAL A 382 -18.93 -12.20 -11.90
N PRO A 383 -18.41 -11.07 -11.40
CA PRO A 383 -18.35 -10.83 -9.97
C PRO A 383 -19.76 -10.78 -9.41
N THR A 384 -19.98 -11.53 -8.35
CA THR A 384 -21.24 -11.58 -7.61
C THR A 384 -21.44 -10.31 -6.78
N TYR A 385 -22.64 -10.11 -6.24
CA TYR A 385 -22.89 -8.99 -5.33
C TYR A 385 -21.98 -9.03 -4.10
N VAL A 386 -21.58 -10.23 -3.62
CA VAL A 386 -20.65 -10.39 -2.49
C VAL A 386 -19.30 -9.75 -2.82
N GLU A 387 -18.75 -10.10 -3.98
CA GLU A 387 -17.48 -9.56 -4.46
C GLU A 387 -17.55 -8.05 -4.72
N LEU A 388 -18.66 -7.56 -5.26
CA LEU A 388 -18.88 -6.13 -5.51
C LEU A 388 -19.01 -5.33 -4.20
N LEU A 389 -19.73 -5.85 -3.20
CA LEU A 389 -19.85 -5.21 -1.89
C LEU A 389 -18.50 -5.19 -1.16
N LEU A 390 -17.72 -6.27 -1.21
CA LEU A 390 -16.37 -6.30 -0.64
C LEU A 390 -15.39 -5.36 -1.36
N THR A 391 -15.52 -5.24 -2.68
CA THR A 391 -14.78 -4.25 -3.48
C THR A 391 -15.15 -2.83 -3.04
N ALA A 392 -16.44 -2.50 -3.01
CA ALA A 392 -16.92 -1.19 -2.58
C ALA A 392 -16.53 -0.87 -1.13
N GLY A 393 -16.60 -1.86 -0.24
CA GLY A 393 -16.14 -1.78 1.14
C GLY A 393 -14.65 -1.48 1.27
N SER A 394 -13.81 -2.05 0.40
CA SER A 394 -12.37 -1.77 0.38
C SER A 394 -12.07 -0.32 -0.02
N PHE A 395 -12.75 0.20 -1.05
CA PHE A 395 -12.62 1.61 -1.44
C PHE A 395 -13.17 2.56 -0.36
N ALA A 396 -14.32 2.21 0.24
CA ALA A 396 -14.89 2.96 1.35
C ALA A 396 -13.99 2.92 2.59
N GLY A 397 -13.31 1.80 2.86
CA GLY A 397 -12.33 1.64 3.92
C GLY A 397 -11.14 2.58 3.76
N LEU A 398 -10.56 2.65 2.55
CA LEU A 398 -9.49 3.62 2.26
C LEU A 398 -9.97 5.06 2.43
N ALA A 399 -11.14 5.39 1.91
CA ALA A 399 -11.74 6.72 2.07
C ALA A 399 -12.02 7.06 3.55
N LEU A 400 -12.43 6.07 4.36
CA LEU A 400 -12.64 6.22 5.79
C LEU A 400 -11.32 6.50 6.52
N VAL A 401 -10.24 5.76 6.21
CA VAL A 401 -8.91 6.01 6.80
C VAL A 401 -8.48 7.45 6.50
N LEU A 402 -8.61 7.91 5.26
CA LEU A 402 -8.26 9.28 4.87
C LEU A 402 -9.14 10.31 5.59
N LEU A 403 -10.45 10.08 5.66
CA LEU A 403 -11.39 10.97 6.33
C LEU A 403 -11.07 11.10 7.83
N LEU A 404 -10.94 9.96 8.53
CA LEU A 404 -10.62 9.92 9.95
C LEU A 404 -9.27 10.58 10.22
N PHE A 405 -8.27 10.33 9.38
CA PHE A 405 -6.97 10.98 9.49
C PHE A 405 -7.12 12.51 9.43
N THR A 406 -7.89 13.05 8.48
CA THR A 406 -8.12 14.51 8.39
C THR A 406 -8.85 15.11 9.60
N LYS A 407 -9.45 14.27 10.46
CA LYS A 407 -10.12 14.70 11.69
C LYS A 407 -9.27 14.52 12.93
N LEU A 408 -8.31 13.61 12.90
CA LEU A 408 -7.41 13.32 14.03
C LEU A 408 -6.08 14.07 13.91
N PHE A 409 -5.60 14.35 12.70
CA PHE A 409 -4.30 14.98 12.49
C PHE A 409 -4.37 16.06 11.40
N PRO A 410 -3.40 17.00 11.36
CA PRO A 410 -3.24 17.91 10.23
C PRO A 410 -3.00 17.13 8.94
N THR A 411 -3.60 17.58 7.83
CA THR A 411 -3.50 16.89 6.53
C THR A 411 -2.15 17.07 5.83
N PHE A 412 -1.28 17.90 6.37
CA PHE A 412 0.08 18.17 5.90
C PHE A 412 1.00 18.28 7.12
N PRO A 413 2.32 18.02 6.99
CA PRO A 413 3.24 18.10 8.12
C PRO A 413 3.51 19.58 8.46
N VAL A 414 2.89 20.07 9.53
CA VAL A 414 2.96 21.50 9.88
C VAL A 414 4.39 21.87 10.28
N TRP A 415 5.08 20.98 10.99
CA TRP A 415 6.46 21.17 11.43
C TRP A 415 7.48 21.23 10.28
N GLU A 416 7.24 20.57 9.14
CA GLU A 416 8.16 20.62 7.99
C GLU A 416 8.10 21.94 7.22
N ILE A 417 6.93 22.58 7.25
CA ILE A 417 6.66 23.83 6.53
C ILE A 417 6.99 25.03 7.42
N PHE A 418 6.64 24.95 8.70
CA PHE A 418 6.78 26.07 9.63
C PHE A 418 7.90 25.87 10.66
N GLY A 419 8.54 24.71 10.73
CA GLY A 419 9.59 24.39 11.70
C GLY A 419 9.05 23.83 13.03
N HIS A 420 9.97 23.28 13.82
CA HIS A 420 9.68 22.63 15.10
C HIS A 420 9.16 23.62 16.15
N THR A 421 8.33 23.10 17.07
CA THR A 421 7.78 23.87 18.19
C THR A 421 8.18 23.19 19.49
N LYS A 422 8.73 23.97 20.42
CA LYS A 422 9.01 23.49 21.77
C LYS A 422 7.70 23.31 22.55
N THR A 423 7.56 22.19 23.25
CA THR A 423 6.41 21.95 24.12
C THR A 423 6.47 22.87 25.34
N ARG A 424 5.30 23.25 25.85
CA ARG A 424 5.16 24.03 27.09
C ARG A 424 5.12 23.14 28.32
N GLU A 425 4.48 21.98 28.20
CA GLU A 425 4.35 21.00 29.29
C GLU A 425 5.48 19.97 29.21
N GLU A 426 6.06 19.63 30.36
CA GLU A 426 6.99 18.50 30.42
C GLU A 426 6.28 17.19 30.01
N PRO A 427 6.95 16.33 29.23
CA PRO A 427 6.40 15.04 28.86
C PRO A 427 6.18 14.15 30.09
N THR A 428 4.95 13.64 30.21
CA THR A 428 4.60 12.65 31.24
C THR A 428 5.07 11.23 30.88
N SER A 429 5.44 11.00 29.61
CA SER A 429 5.90 9.70 29.11
C SER A 429 7.32 9.41 29.58
N ARG A 430 7.53 8.19 30.11
CA ARG A 430 8.87 7.65 30.40
C ARG A 430 9.58 7.07 29.17
N ILE A 431 8.84 6.85 28.08
CA ILE A 431 9.39 6.31 26.84
C ILE A 431 10.09 7.43 26.09
N SER A 432 11.38 7.24 25.80
CA SER A 432 12.16 8.21 25.04
C SER A 432 12.00 8.03 23.54
N LEU A 433 12.07 9.13 22.78
CA LEU A 433 12.09 9.14 21.32
C LEU A 433 13.25 8.30 20.79
N ARG A 434 14.40 8.33 21.48
CA ARG A 434 15.54 7.47 21.17
C ARG A 434 15.15 6.00 21.25
N SER A 435 14.45 5.59 22.31
CA SER A 435 13.98 4.21 22.49
C SER A 435 13.01 3.79 21.38
N VAL A 436 12.07 4.66 20.99
CA VAL A 436 11.14 4.42 19.88
C VAL A 436 11.90 4.24 18.57
N PHE A 437 12.83 5.15 18.27
CA PHE A 437 13.66 5.07 17.08
C PHE A 437 14.52 3.79 17.06
N THR A 438 15.20 3.48 18.17
CA THR A 438 15.99 2.26 18.27
C THR A 438 15.13 1.01 18.10
N GLY A 439 13.90 1.00 18.63
CA GLY A 439 12.97 -0.13 18.49
C GLY A 439 12.55 -0.36 17.04
N TRP A 440 12.21 0.71 16.32
CA TRP A 440 11.92 0.63 14.87
C TRP A 440 13.14 0.16 14.09
N MET A 441 14.30 0.77 14.31
CA MET A 441 15.52 0.43 13.58
C MET A 441 16.01 -0.99 13.88
N SER A 442 15.94 -1.44 15.14
CA SER A 442 16.28 -2.82 15.51
C SER A 442 15.30 -3.80 14.89
N GLY A 443 14.00 -3.51 14.94
CA GLY A 443 12.97 -4.35 14.32
C GLY A 443 13.22 -4.51 12.83
N ILE A 444 13.45 -3.40 12.12
CA ILE A 444 13.75 -3.40 10.68
C ILE A 444 15.04 -4.15 10.38
N SER A 445 16.11 -3.89 11.13
CA SER A 445 17.43 -4.48 10.89
C SER A 445 17.45 -5.98 11.15
N VAL A 446 16.89 -6.42 12.28
CA VAL A 446 16.80 -7.85 12.63
C VAL A 446 15.94 -8.59 11.62
N SER A 447 14.80 -8.02 11.23
CA SER A 447 13.90 -8.63 10.24
C SER A 447 14.55 -8.70 8.86
N SER A 448 15.26 -7.65 8.43
CA SER A 448 15.96 -7.61 7.15
C SER A 448 17.13 -8.58 7.11
N ALA A 449 17.95 -8.62 8.16
CA ALA A 449 19.08 -9.54 8.27
C ALA A 449 18.61 -10.99 8.30
N TYR A 450 17.52 -11.27 9.01
CA TYR A 450 16.89 -12.58 9.03
C TYR A 450 16.41 -12.97 7.63
N LEU A 451 15.64 -12.11 6.96
CA LEU A 451 15.15 -12.34 5.60
C LEU A 451 16.29 -12.56 4.61
N PHE A 452 17.33 -11.73 4.68
CA PHE A 452 18.48 -11.84 3.80
C PHE A 452 19.26 -13.13 4.03
N ALA A 453 19.66 -13.41 5.27
CA ALA A 453 20.42 -14.61 5.60
C ALA A 453 19.64 -15.88 5.24
N TRP A 454 18.33 -15.86 5.46
CA TRP A 454 17.45 -16.96 5.11
C TRP A 454 17.24 -17.12 3.60
N ALA A 455 17.03 -16.03 2.85
CA ALA A 455 16.90 -16.06 1.39
C ALA A 455 18.19 -16.57 0.72
N VAL A 456 19.35 -16.05 1.14
CA VAL A 456 20.66 -16.49 0.65
C VAL A 456 20.90 -17.96 0.97
N SER A 457 20.60 -18.40 2.20
CA SER A 457 20.74 -19.80 2.58
C SER A 457 19.83 -20.71 1.74
N THR A 458 18.61 -20.26 1.42
CA THR A 458 17.65 -21.01 0.59
C THR A 458 18.15 -21.16 -0.84
N LEU A 459 18.68 -20.09 -1.42
CA LEU A 459 19.24 -20.11 -2.78
C LEU A 459 20.53 -20.92 -2.87
N ALA A 460 21.39 -20.85 -1.85
CA ALA A 460 22.72 -21.47 -1.88
C ALA A 460 22.72 -22.95 -1.44
N LEU A 461 21.89 -23.32 -0.46
CA LEU A 461 21.97 -24.62 0.22
C LEU A 461 20.74 -25.50 0.02
N GLY A 462 19.68 -24.97 -0.61
CA GLY A 462 18.38 -25.63 -0.71
C GLY A 462 17.61 -25.61 0.62
N GLU A 463 16.29 -25.83 0.53
CA GLU A 463 15.34 -25.61 1.63
C GLU A 463 15.71 -26.32 2.94
N LYS A 464 16.07 -27.60 2.88
CA LYS A 464 16.37 -28.39 4.09
C LYS A 464 17.56 -27.83 4.89
N ALA A 465 18.61 -27.39 4.19
CA ALA A 465 19.79 -26.83 4.83
C ALA A 465 19.56 -25.37 5.27
N ALA A 466 18.81 -24.59 4.50
CA ALA A 466 18.46 -23.20 4.85
C ALA A 466 17.58 -23.09 6.09
N THR A 467 16.61 -23.99 6.24
CA THR A 467 15.76 -24.06 7.44
C THR A 467 16.60 -24.45 8.66
N ALA A 468 17.53 -25.41 8.52
CA ALA A 468 18.45 -25.76 9.60
C ALA A 468 19.43 -24.63 9.96
N TYR A 469 19.87 -23.83 8.99
CA TYR A 469 20.82 -22.73 9.18
C TYR A 469 20.15 -21.48 9.79
N SER A 470 18.94 -21.13 9.35
CA SER A 470 18.16 -20.00 9.90
C SER A 470 17.69 -20.21 11.33
N VAL A 471 17.44 -21.47 11.74
CA VAL A 471 17.20 -21.81 13.15
C VAL A 471 18.43 -21.54 14.03
N LYS A 472 19.65 -21.67 13.49
CA LYS A 472 20.90 -21.38 14.22
C LYS A 472 21.26 -19.90 14.30
N LEU A 473 20.74 -19.07 13.39
CA LEU A 473 20.98 -17.62 13.34
C LEU A 473 20.10 -16.82 14.31
N MET A 474 19.28 -17.48 15.13
CA MET A 474 18.42 -16.78 16.08
C MET A 474 19.25 -16.05 17.15
N PRO A 475 18.92 -14.78 17.47
CA PRO A 475 19.50 -14.13 18.63
C PRO A 475 19.07 -14.88 19.90
N THR A 476 20.03 -15.45 20.61
CA THR A 476 19.82 -16.20 21.87
C THR A 476 19.29 -15.34 23.02
N SER A 477 19.18 -14.03 22.84
CA SER A 477 18.91 -13.04 23.89
C SER A 477 17.53 -12.38 23.87
N ILE A 478 16.64 -12.67 22.91
CA ILE A 478 15.24 -12.19 22.99
C ILE A 478 14.43 -13.20 23.83
N GLN A 479 14.63 -13.16 25.15
CA GLN A 479 13.92 -13.96 26.14
C GLN A 479 12.50 -13.42 26.40
N VAL A 480 11.63 -13.41 25.39
CA VAL A 480 10.22 -13.06 25.60
C VAL A 480 9.35 -14.24 25.14
N PHE A 481 8.98 -15.07 26.12
CA PHE A 481 8.17 -16.29 26.07
C PHE A 481 8.81 -17.53 25.44
N VAL A 482 9.52 -18.30 26.26
CA VAL A 482 9.88 -19.69 25.98
C VAL A 482 8.61 -20.55 26.05
N THR A 483 7.95 -20.76 24.91
CA THR A 483 6.99 -21.86 24.73
C THR A 483 7.59 -22.86 23.72
N PRO A 484 7.99 -24.07 24.15
CA PRO A 484 8.59 -25.05 23.24
C PRO A 484 7.55 -25.51 22.21
N GLY A 485 7.74 -25.14 20.93
CA GLY A 485 6.88 -25.58 19.82
C GLY A 485 6.59 -24.53 18.75
N LEU A 486 6.60 -23.24 19.09
CA LEU A 486 6.32 -22.13 18.15
C LEU A 486 7.54 -21.69 17.31
N PHE A 487 8.75 -22.04 17.75
CA PHE A 487 10.01 -21.50 17.22
C PHE A 487 10.61 -22.23 16.02
N THR A 488 10.00 -23.32 15.55
CA THR A 488 10.53 -24.08 14.40
C THR A 488 10.17 -23.46 13.04
N SER A 489 9.32 -22.43 13.01
CA SER A 489 8.96 -21.73 11.77
C SER A 489 9.67 -20.38 11.60
N SER A 490 10.43 -20.25 10.52
CA SER A 490 11.11 -19.02 10.11
C SER A 490 10.16 -17.83 9.92
N MET A 491 8.93 -18.09 9.44
CA MET A 491 7.93 -17.05 9.21
C MET A 491 7.30 -16.53 10.52
N ILE A 492 7.17 -17.37 11.55
CA ILE A 492 6.68 -16.91 12.86
C ILE A 492 7.73 -16.11 13.57
N ASN A 493 9.01 -16.44 13.47
CA ASN A 493 10.04 -15.62 14.07
C ASN A 493 10.09 -14.23 13.43
N LEU A 494 9.87 -14.12 12.12
CA LEU A 494 9.74 -12.84 11.44
C LEU A 494 8.49 -12.07 11.89
N LEU A 495 7.31 -12.69 11.83
CA LEU A 495 6.04 -12.10 12.28
C LEU A 495 6.09 -11.74 13.77
N SER A 496 6.74 -12.54 14.60
CA SER A 496 6.88 -12.32 16.03
C SER A 496 7.89 -11.23 16.31
N VAL A 497 9.04 -11.15 15.64
CA VAL A 497 9.99 -10.02 15.82
C VAL A 497 9.37 -8.70 15.36
N VAL A 498 8.57 -8.74 14.30
CA VAL A 498 7.96 -7.59 13.65
C VAL A 498 6.70 -7.12 14.40
N VAL A 499 5.83 -8.06 14.82
CA VAL A 499 4.69 -7.82 15.70
C VAL A 499 5.18 -7.51 17.11
N LEU A 500 6.10 -8.27 17.72
CA LEU A 500 6.69 -7.90 19.01
C LEU A 500 7.47 -6.58 18.90
N ALA A 501 8.13 -6.17 17.83
CA ALA A 501 8.74 -4.83 17.80
C ALA A 501 7.68 -3.71 17.88
N GLY A 502 6.58 -3.84 17.13
CA GLY A 502 5.46 -2.88 17.18
C GLY A 502 4.60 -2.99 18.44
N VAL A 503 4.41 -4.21 18.93
CA VAL A 503 3.60 -4.55 20.11
C VAL A 503 4.39 -4.33 21.39
N LEU A 504 5.71 -4.55 21.45
CA LEU A 504 6.56 -4.21 22.62
C LEU A 504 6.70 -2.69 22.76
N ALA A 505 6.70 -1.94 21.66
CA ALA A 505 6.59 -0.47 21.70
C ALA A 505 5.23 0.00 22.27
N ILE A 506 4.19 -0.84 22.21
CA ILE A 506 2.83 -0.57 22.71
C ILE A 506 2.56 -1.25 24.09
N LEU A 507 3.20 -2.39 24.40
CA LEU A 507 2.88 -3.30 25.51
C LEU A 507 3.91 -3.32 26.63
N PHE A 508 5.09 -2.67 26.52
CA PHE A 508 5.93 -2.37 27.70
C PHE A 508 5.35 -1.24 28.59
N VAL A 509 4.02 -1.21 28.69
CA VAL A 509 3.23 -0.38 29.59
C VAL A 509 3.04 -1.02 30.97
N ARG A 510 3.39 -2.28 31.21
CA ARG A 510 3.30 -2.84 32.57
C ARG A 510 4.36 -3.91 32.85
N LYS A 511 5.41 -3.51 33.56
CA LYS A 511 5.79 -4.06 34.88
C LYS A 511 7.04 -3.35 35.42
N GLY A 512 6.89 -2.86 36.65
CA GLY A 512 7.92 -2.65 37.69
C GLY A 512 9.16 -1.89 37.27
#